data_AF-A0A932N5Q7-F1
#
_entry.id   AF-A0A932N5Q7-F1
#
_cell.length_a   1.000
_cell.length_b   1.000
_cell.length_c   1.000
_cell.angle_alpha   90.00
_cell.angle_beta   90.00
_cell.angle_gamma   90.00
#
_symmetry.space_group_name_H-M   'P 1'
#
loop_
_entity.id
_entity.type
_entity.pdbx_description
1 polymer ?
#
loop_
_entity_poly.entity_id
_entity_poly.type
_entity_poly.pdbx_seq_one_letter_code
_entity_poly.pdbx_strand_id
1 'polypeptide(L)'
;IELNVSAIEHKKEGLSDRQFVTGVIHYENVDKAWKNSDGQALIPEVKPGVILYIKPSLIGKEMADVLNYRKTEATFPHESTADQFFDEAQFESYRTLGYQIGQLAFGKGAFNDVPEERDYTVEALADALYAQCCAPEKSKAEA
;
A
#
# COMPACT_ATOMS: atom_id res chain seq x y z
N ILE A 1 -8.50 12.40 3.64
CA ILE A 1 -7.81 11.11 3.74
C ILE A 1 -7.58 10.86 5.20
N GLU A 2 -7.98 9.70 5.69
CA GLU A 2 -7.73 9.25 7.06
C GLU A 2 -6.68 8.14 6.99
N LEU A 3 -5.46 8.42 7.48
CA LEU A 3 -4.34 7.49 7.44
C LEU A 3 -3.49 7.69 8.70
N ASN A 4 -3.40 6.66 9.53
CA ASN A 4 -2.52 6.67 10.69
C ASN A 4 -1.15 6.11 10.29
N VAL A 5 -0.11 6.94 10.36
CA VAL A 5 1.26 6.58 9.97
C VAL A 5 2.19 6.32 11.15
N SER A 6 1.72 6.41 12.40
CA SER A 6 2.62 6.34 13.56
C SER A 6 3.39 5.02 13.64
N ALA A 7 2.81 3.92 13.16
CA ALA A 7 3.44 2.59 13.16
C ALA A 7 4.61 2.45 12.16
N ILE A 8 4.72 3.33 11.16
CA ILE A 8 5.73 3.29 10.09
C ILE A 8 6.76 4.43 10.19
N GLU A 9 6.67 5.24 11.24
CA GLU A 9 7.68 6.25 11.57
C GLU A 9 8.96 5.56 12.06
N HIS A 10 10.12 6.11 11.69
CA HIS A 10 11.39 5.59 12.19
C HIS A 10 11.58 6.01 13.64
N LYS A 11 11.88 5.01 14.47
CA LYS A 11 12.35 5.23 15.84
C LYS A 11 13.82 5.66 15.81
N LYS A 12 14.35 6.02 16.99
CA LYS A 12 15.74 6.48 17.16
C LYS A 12 16.80 5.52 16.61
N GLU A 13 16.48 4.24 16.46
CA GLU A 13 17.37 3.19 15.95
C GLU A 13 17.24 2.99 14.43
N GLY A 14 16.39 3.77 13.75
CA GLY A 14 16.09 3.61 12.32
C GLY A 14 15.10 2.49 11.99
N LEU A 15 14.56 1.81 13.02
CA LEU A 15 13.53 0.79 12.88
C LEU A 15 12.12 1.37 13.00
N SER A 16 11.15 0.77 12.32
CA SER A 16 9.72 1.03 12.47
C SER A 16 9.03 -0.13 13.21
N ASP A 17 7.78 0.06 13.63
CA ASP A 17 6.96 -1.05 14.16
C ASP A 17 6.35 -1.90 13.05
N ARG A 18 6.06 -1.25 11.91
CA ARG A 18 5.46 -1.84 10.71
C ARG A 18 6.05 -1.21 9.46
N GLN A 19 5.81 -1.85 8.33
CA GLN A 19 6.29 -1.40 7.01
C GLN A 19 5.14 -0.93 6.09
N PHE A 20 3.90 -1.04 6.57
CA PHE A 20 2.70 -0.60 5.87
C PHE A 20 1.61 -0.20 6.85
N VAL A 21 0.71 0.66 6.39
CA VAL A 21 -0.51 1.10 7.09
C VAL A 21 -1.64 1.26 6.09
N THR A 22 -2.87 1.27 6.60
CA THR A 22 -4.08 1.29 5.78
C THR A 22 -4.95 2.45 6.21
N GLY A 23 -5.76 2.95 5.29
CA GLY A 23 -6.57 4.12 5.54
C GLY A 23 -7.70 4.28 4.53
N VAL A 24 -8.43 5.37 4.67
CA VAL A 24 -9.63 5.66 3.88
C VAL A 24 -9.47 6.98 3.13
N ILE A 25 -9.84 6.97 1.85
CA ILE A 25 -9.96 8.16 1.01
C ILE A 25 -11.45 8.50 0.89
N HIS A 26 -11.85 9.64 1.44
CA HIS A 26 -13.25 10.08 1.42
C HIS A 26 -13.57 10.86 0.13
N TYR A 27 -13.84 10.15 -0.95
CA TYR A 27 -14.28 10.77 -2.23
C TYR A 27 -15.66 11.44 -2.08
N GLU A 28 -16.51 10.91 -1.20
CA GLU A 28 -17.84 11.44 -0.90
C GLU A 28 -17.82 12.87 -0.36
N ASN A 29 -16.69 13.31 0.20
CA ASN A 29 -16.53 14.69 0.71
C ASN A 29 -16.20 15.70 -0.40
N VAL A 30 -15.77 15.22 -1.58
CA VAL A 30 -15.31 16.06 -2.70
C VAL A 30 -16.34 16.04 -3.84
N ASP A 31 -16.89 14.87 -4.15
CA ASP A 31 -17.87 14.66 -5.20
C ASP A 31 -19.26 15.07 -4.72
N LYS A 32 -19.49 16.38 -4.67
CA LYS A 32 -20.79 16.95 -4.31
C LYS A 32 -21.81 16.69 -5.40
N ALA A 33 -23.07 16.59 -4.97
CA ALA A 33 -24.22 16.52 -5.86
C ALA A 33 -24.16 17.65 -6.90
N TRP A 34 -24.17 17.28 -8.18
CA TRP A 34 -24.35 18.23 -9.27
C TRP A 34 -25.83 18.29 -9.63
N LYS A 35 -26.31 19.45 -10.08
CA LYS A 35 -27.68 19.59 -10.55
C LYS A 35 -27.72 19.38 -12.06
N ASN A 36 -28.62 18.52 -12.52
CA ASN A 36 -28.94 18.48 -13.95
C ASN A 36 -29.69 19.75 -14.37
N SER A 37 -29.93 19.89 -15.67
CA SER A 37 -30.66 21.01 -16.27
C SER A 37 -32.04 21.26 -15.64
N ASP A 38 -32.65 20.22 -15.07
CA ASP A 38 -33.97 20.24 -14.44
C ASP A 38 -33.91 20.62 -12.94
N GLY A 39 -32.72 20.91 -12.41
CA GLY A 39 -32.51 21.27 -11.02
C GLY A 39 -32.52 20.08 -10.04
N GLN A 40 -32.66 18.84 -10.53
CA GLN A 40 -32.53 17.63 -9.72
C GLN A 40 -31.07 17.41 -9.34
N ALA A 41 -30.85 17.21 -8.04
CA ALA A 41 -29.55 16.84 -7.50
C ALA A 41 -29.25 15.37 -7.87
N LEU A 42 -28.24 15.17 -8.72
CA LEU A 42 -27.65 13.87 -8.97
C LEU A 42 -26.54 13.68 -7.94
N ILE A 43 -26.84 12.89 -6.92
CA ILE A 43 -25.85 12.43 -5.94
C ILE A 43 -25.28 11.13 -6.51
N PRO A 44 -24.05 11.12 -7.06
CA PRO A 44 -23.41 9.84 -7.33
C PRO A 44 -23.29 9.07 -6.01
N GLU A 45 -23.57 7.77 -6.02
CA GLU A 45 -23.29 6.90 -4.89
C GLU A 45 -21.77 6.73 -4.78
N VAL A 46 -21.12 7.73 -4.19
CA VAL A 46 -19.66 7.77 -4.07
C VAL A 46 -19.27 7.00 -2.84
N LYS A 47 -18.63 5.86 -3.04
CA LYS A 47 -18.08 5.04 -1.97
C LYS A 47 -16.69 5.57 -1.60
N PRO A 48 -16.32 5.54 -0.30
CA PRO A 48 -14.94 5.81 0.12
C PRO A 48 -13.97 4.83 -0.56
N GLY A 49 -12.78 5.32 -0.89
CA GLY A 49 -11.66 4.50 -1.35
C GLY A 49 -10.86 3.94 -0.18
N VAL A 50 -10.14 2.85 -0.43
CA VAL A 50 -9.16 2.28 0.50
C VAL A 50 -7.76 2.64 0.00
N ILE A 51 -6.88 3.01 0.92
CA ILE A 51 -5.45 3.20 0.63
C ILE A 51 -4.61 2.23 1.45
N LEU A 52 -3.71 1.54 0.78
CA LEU A 52 -2.60 0.82 1.40
C LEU A 52 -1.33 1.62 1.16
N TYR A 53 -0.73 2.14 2.23
CA TYR A 53 0.52 2.88 2.17
C TYR A 53 1.65 1.98 2.63
N ILE A 54 2.57 1.67 1.71
CA ILE A 54 3.76 0.85 1.96
C ILE A 54 4.98 1.76 2.01
N LYS A 55 5.81 1.59 3.04
CA LYS A 55 7.05 2.34 3.21
C LYS A 55 8.22 1.38 3.44
N PRO A 56 9.25 1.40 2.57
CA PRO A 56 10.51 0.71 2.85
C PRO A 56 11.08 1.15 4.19
N SER A 57 11.13 0.22 5.13
CA SER A 57 11.62 0.44 6.49
C SER A 57 12.01 -0.92 7.07
N LEU A 58 12.81 -0.92 8.13
CA LEU A 58 13.22 -2.14 8.81
C LEU A 58 12.49 -2.27 10.14
N ILE A 59 12.03 -3.46 10.48
CA ILE A 59 11.37 -3.83 11.74
C ILE A 59 12.24 -4.75 12.60
N GLY A 60 13.47 -5.05 12.15
CA GLY A 60 14.44 -5.90 12.86
C GLY A 60 14.14 -7.40 12.74
N LYS A 61 13.27 -7.79 11.83
CA LYS A 61 12.86 -9.19 11.57
C LYS A 61 13.07 -9.61 10.11
N GLU A 62 13.84 -8.83 9.37
CA GLU A 62 14.17 -9.07 7.98
C GLU A 62 15.05 -10.31 7.82
N MET A 63 15.14 -10.79 6.58
CA MET A 63 16.07 -11.86 6.23
C MET A 63 17.52 -11.46 6.55
N ALA A 64 18.34 -12.44 6.90
CA ALA A 64 19.73 -12.22 7.31
C ALA A 64 20.53 -11.41 6.28
N ASP A 65 20.27 -11.62 5.00
CA ASP A 65 20.96 -10.91 3.91
C ASP A 65 20.62 -9.42 3.90
N VAL A 66 19.35 -9.06 4.09
CA VAL A 66 18.89 -7.66 4.21
C VAL A 66 19.49 -7.00 5.46
N LEU A 67 19.53 -7.71 6.59
CA LEU A 67 20.15 -7.21 7.82
C LEU A 67 21.67 -7.05 7.69
N ASN A 68 22.33 -7.94 6.92
CA ASN A 68 23.75 -7.84 6.65
C ASN A 68 24.05 -6.66 5.71
N TYR A 69 23.24 -6.46 4.67
CA TYR A 69 23.35 -5.29 3.81
C TYR A 69 23.18 -3.98 4.59
N ARG A 70 22.20 -3.91 5.50
CA ARG A 70 22.03 -2.74 6.38
C ARG A 70 23.26 -2.41 7.25
N LYS A 71 24.08 -3.40 7.60
CA LYS A 71 25.31 -3.18 8.39
C LYS A 71 26.41 -2.54 7.55
N THR A 72 26.46 -2.86 6.26
CA THR A 72 27.44 -2.26 5.33
C THR A 72 26.95 -0.91 4.83
N GLU A 73 25.65 -0.77 4.56
CA GLU A 73 25.02 0.45 4.06
C GLU A 73 24.11 1.10 5.09
N ALA A 74 24.64 2.10 5.80
CA ALA A 74 23.97 2.71 6.94
C ALA A 74 22.68 3.47 6.59
N THR A 75 22.57 3.94 5.34
CA THR A 75 21.42 4.70 4.84
C THR A 75 20.31 3.81 4.31
N PHE A 76 20.55 2.51 4.08
CA PHE A 76 19.52 1.58 3.64
C PHE A 76 18.33 1.53 4.63
N PRO A 77 17.06 1.50 4.16
CA PRO A 77 16.59 1.46 2.77
C PRO A 77 16.28 2.83 2.14
N HIS A 78 16.88 3.91 2.67
CA HIS A 78 16.72 5.31 2.21
C HIS A 78 18.02 5.85 1.61
N GLU A 79 18.69 5.04 0.81
CA GLU A 79 19.88 5.48 0.09
C GLU A 79 19.54 6.56 -0.94
N SER A 80 20.54 7.37 -1.27
CA SER A 80 20.37 8.45 -2.24
C SER A 80 20.02 7.89 -3.61
N THR A 81 18.98 8.41 -4.24
CA THR A 81 18.61 8.05 -5.62
C THR A 81 19.45 8.78 -6.68
N ALA A 82 20.50 9.51 -6.26
CA ALA A 82 21.41 10.20 -7.16
C ALA A 82 22.31 9.23 -7.94
N ASP A 83 22.65 8.09 -7.33
CA ASP A 83 23.28 6.98 -8.01
C ASP A 83 22.19 5.98 -8.44
N GLN A 84 22.00 5.82 -9.75
CA GLN A 84 20.98 4.92 -10.30
C GLN A 84 21.56 3.56 -10.71
N PHE A 85 22.84 3.31 -10.44
CA PHE A 85 23.47 2.04 -10.73
C PHE A 85 23.45 1.16 -9.48
N PHE A 86 22.49 0.25 -9.43
CA PHE A 86 22.41 -0.76 -8.39
C PHE A 86 23.45 -1.85 -8.65
N ASP A 87 24.27 -2.16 -7.64
CA ASP A 87 24.99 -3.42 -7.62
C ASP A 87 24.04 -4.57 -7.26
N GLU A 88 24.51 -5.81 -7.46
CA GLU A 88 23.69 -7.01 -7.21
C GLU A 88 23.20 -7.07 -5.75
N ALA A 89 24.05 -6.69 -4.79
CA ALA A 89 23.73 -6.78 -3.38
C ALA A 89 22.66 -5.75 -2.98
N GLN A 90 22.75 -4.53 -3.51
CA GLN A 90 21.76 -3.48 -3.33
C GLN A 90 20.43 -3.90 -3.96
N PHE A 91 20.45 -4.33 -5.22
CA PHE A 91 19.25 -4.77 -5.93
C PHE A 91 18.53 -5.91 -5.19
N GLU A 92 19.26 -6.97 -4.82
CA GLU A 92 18.68 -8.11 -4.11
C GLU A 92 18.19 -7.75 -2.72
N SER A 93 18.83 -6.81 -2.04
CA SER A 93 18.38 -6.33 -0.72
C SER A 93 17.06 -5.56 -0.82
N TYR A 94 16.90 -4.67 -1.80
CA TYR A 94 15.61 -4.00 -2.04
C TYR A 94 14.53 -4.98 -2.51
N ARG A 95 14.86 -5.91 -3.42
CA ARG A 95 13.93 -6.93 -3.92
C ARG A 95 13.43 -7.81 -2.78
N THR A 96 14.33 -8.28 -1.93
CA THR A 96 14.01 -9.14 -0.78
C THR A 96 13.20 -8.38 0.25
N LEU A 97 13.61 -7.15 0.62
CA LEU A 97 12.86 -6.31 1.54
C LEU A 97 11.43 -6.05 1.02
N GLY A 98 11.29 -5.66 -0.24
CA GLY A 98 9.98 -5.42 -0.87
C GLY A 98 9.10 -6.68 -0.88
N TYR A 99 9.69 -7.85 -1.17
CA TYR A 99 8.98 -9.12 -1.11
C TYR A 99 8.45 -9.43 0.29
N GLN A 100 9.28 -9.27 1.32
CA GLN A 100 8.86 -9.47 2.72
C GLN A 100 7.74 -8.50 3.11
N ILE A 101 7.85 -7.22 2.75
CA ILE A 101 6.81 -6.23 3.02
C ILE A 101 5.51 -6.60 2.31
N GLY A 102 5.58 -7.03 1.05
CA GLY A 102 4.41 -7.49 0.29
C GLY A 102 3.75 -8.69 0.94
N GLN A 103 4.52 -9.70 1.37
CA GLN A 103 3.99 -10.86 2.09
C GLN A 103 3.29 -10.47 3.39
N LEU A 104 3.85 -9.52 4.14
CA LEU A 104 3.26 -9.03 5.38
C LEU A 104 2.02 -8.17 5.12
N ALA A 105 2.05 -7.30 4.10
CA ALA A 105 0.95 -6.42 3.75
C ALA A 105 -0.25 -7.21 3.23
N PHE A 106 -0.03 -8.20 2.36
CA PHE A 106 -1.11 -8.99 1.75
C PHE A 106 -1.34 -10.34 2.44
N GLY A 107 -0.71 -10.57 3.60
CA GLY A 107 -0.91 -11.76 4.41
C GLY A 107 -2.18 -11.71 5.27
N LYS A 108 -2.65 -12.87 5.73
CA LYS A 108 -3.83 -12.96 6.61
C LYS A 108 -3.62 -12.16 7.90
N GLY A 109 -4.59 -11.31 8.25
CA GLY A 109 -4.60 -10.52 9.49
C GLY A 109 -3.84 -9.19 9.44
N ALA A 110 -3.33 -8.79 8.27
CA ALA A 110 -2.56 -7.56 8.09
C ALA A 110 -3.39 -6.26 8.29
N PHE A 111 -4.72 -6.35 8.18
CA PHE A 111 -5.66 -5.21 8.18
C PHE A 111 -6.64 -5.22 9.36
N ASN A 112 -6.31 -5.90 10.47
CA ASN A 112 -7.18 -5.98 11.65
C ASN A 112 -7.52 -4.62 12.30
N ASP A 113 -6.81 -3.54 11.91
CA ASP A 113 -7.01 -2.18 12.41
C ASP A 113 -8.07 -1.39 11.62
N VAL A 114 -8.63 -1.96 10.55
CA VAL A 114 -9.76 -1.36 9.80
C VAL A 114 -11.06 -1.67 10.56
N PRO A 115 -11.92 -0.67 10.86
CA PRO A 115 -13.15 -0.88 11.61
C PRO A 115 -14.05 -1.97 10.99
N GLU A 116 -14.51 -2.90 11.83
CA GLU A 116 -15.35 -4.08 11.52
C GLU A 116 -16.64 -3.77 10.73
N GLU A 117 -17.08 -2.51 10.73
CA GLU A 117 -18.37 -2.08 10.18
C GLU A 117 -18.37 -1.87 8.65
N ARG A 118 -17.24 -2.07 7.96
CA ARG A 118 -17.15 -1.87 6.50
C ARG A 118 -16.35 -2.99 5.84
N ASP A 119 -16.98 -3.63 4.86
CA ASP A 119 -16.63 -4.88 4.16
C ASP A 119 -15.38 -4.79 3.25
N TYR A 120 -14.35 -4.05 3.67
CA TYR A 120 -13.09 -3.88 2.94
C TYR A 120 -12.01 -4.75 3.57
N THR A 121 -12.07 -6.06 3.30
CA THR A 121 -11.04 -7.00 3.74
C THR A 121 -9.83 -7.00 2.82
N VAL A 122 -8.71 -7.58 3.28
CA VAL A 122 -7.51 -7.82 2.43
C VAL A 122 -7.89 -8.66 1.24
N GLU A 123 -8.75 -9.65 1.46
CA GLU A 123 -9.29 -10.51 0.42
C GLU A 123 -10.10 -9.69 -0.58
N ALA A 124 -10.95 -8.76 -0.15
CA ALA A 124 -11.69 -7.89 -1.07
C ALA A 124 -10.78 -6.94 -1.87
N LEU A 125 -9.75 -6.36 -1.23
CA LEU A 125 -8.77 -5.50 -1.93
C LEU A 125 -7.89 -6.32 -2.88
N ALA A 126 -7.39 -7.46 -2.44
CA ALA A 126 -6.55 -8.35 -3.23
C ALA A 126 -7.35 -8.97 -4.39
N ASP A 127 -8.60 -9.39 -4.16
CA ASP A 127 -9.51 -9.90 -5.19
C ASP A 127 -9.87 -8.79 -6.18
N ALA A 128 -10.12 -7.56 -5.73
CA ALA A 128 -10.37 -6.44 -6.62
C ALA A 128 -9.14 -6.11 -7.48
N LEU A 129 -7.95 -6.01 -6.88
CA LEU A 129 -6.69 -5.77 -7.60
C LEU A 129 -6.36 -6.93 -8.55
N TYR A 130 -6.55 -8.18 -8.12
CA TYR A 130 -6.33 -9.36 -8.95
C TYR A 130 -7.32 -9.41 -10.12
N ALA A 131 -8.60 -9.14 -9.89
CA ALA A 131 -9.59 -9.06 -10.96
C ALA A 131 -9.25 -7.92 -11.95
N GLN A 132 -8.73 -6.79 -11.48
CA GLN A 132 -8.42 -5.66 -12.36
C GLN A 132 -7.12 -5.86 -13.16
N CYS A 133 -6.12 -6.53 -12.57
CA CYS A 133 -4.84 -6.82 -13.21
C CYS A 133 -4.84 -8.12 -14.03
N CYS A 134 -5.70 -9.08 -13.72
CA CYS A 134 -5.65 -10.45 -14.26
C CYS A 134 -6.97 -10.96 -14.85
N ALA A 135 -8.08 -10.20 -14.82
CA ALA A 135 -9.26 -10.61 -15.57
C ALA A 135 -8.96 -10.51 -17.07
N PRO A 136 -9.27 -11.55 -17.88
CA PRO A 136 -9.22 -11.43 -19.32
C PRO A 136 -10.18 -10.31 -19.73
N GLU A 137 -9.72 -9.40 -20.60
CA GLU A 137 -10.59 -8.40 -21.21
C GLU A 137 -11.84 -9.12 -21.71
N LYS A 138 -13.03 -8.74 -21.22
CA LYS A 138 -14.27 -9.23 -21.80
C LYS A 138 -14.21 -8.85 -23.27
N SER A 139 -14.03 -9.84 -24.14
CA SER A 139 -14.08 -9.60 -25.58
C SER A 139 -15.39 -8.88 -25.84
N LYS A 140 -15.31 -7.70 -26.45
CA LYS A 140 -16.47 -7.08 -27.05
C LYS A 140 -16.97 -8.08 -28.08
N ALA A 141 -18.00 -8.84 -27.74
CA ALA A 141 -18.81 -9.50 -28.74
C ALA A 141 -19.50 -8.37 -29.51
N GLU A 142 -18.92 -8.02 -30.65
CA GLU A 142 -19.53 -7.19 -31.67
C GLU A 142 -20.88 -7.81 -32.05
N ALA A 143 -21.92 -6.96 -32.01
CA ALA A 143 -23.24 -7.24 -32.54
C ALA A 143 -23.43 -6.42 -33.83
#